data_AF-A0A534MTR4-F1
#
_entry.id   AF-A0A534MTR4-F1
#
_cell.length_a   1.000
_cell.length_b   1.000
_cell.length_c   1.000
_cell.angle_alpha   90.00
_cell.angle_beta   90.00
_cell.angle_gamma   90.00
#
_symmetry.space_group_name_H-M   'P 1'
#
loop_
_entity.id
_entity.type
_entity.pdbx_description
1 polymer ?
#
loop_
_entity_poly.entity_id
_entity_poly.type
_entity_poly.pdbx_seq_one_letter_code
_entity_poly.pdbx_strand_id
1 'polypeptide(L)'
;DMRTEVLHVKRRVGYEELTTAAQKELPFVIAETVKEKEEKFVDFFNRAQAITTRFHMLELLPGLGKKTMWGILEERKKGPFKSFQDLDQRVPSVHHPEKLIAKRIEMEISDPTQKYRLFVAR
;
A
#
# COMPACT_ATOMS: atom_id res chain seq x y z
N ASP A 1 31.08 2.22 1.98
CA ASP A 1 30.11 1.96 0.89
C ASP A 1 30.74 1.17 -0.25
N MET A 2 30.76 -0.15 -0.13
CA MET A 2 30.99 -1.04 -1.27
C MET A 2 29.70 -1.81 -1.51
N ARG A 3 29.09 -1.62 -2.69
CA ARG A 3 27.98 -2.48 -3.13
C ARG A 3 28.58 -3.81 -3.54
N THR A 4 28.29 -4.89 -2.82
CA THR A 4 28.79 -6.24 -3.14
C THR A 4 28.09 -6.83 -4.36
N GLU A 5 26.80 -6.55 -4.54
CA GLU A 5 25.97 -7.21 -5.57
C GLU A 5 25.63 -6.30 -6.77
N VAL A 6 25.59 -4.97 -6.59
CA VAL A 6 25.13 -4.02 -7.62
C VAL A 6 26.27 -3.16 -8.13
N LEU A 7 26.71 -3.41 -9.36
CA LEU A 7 27.79 -2.65 -10.02
C LEU A 7 27.39 -1.19 -10.30
N HIS A 8 26.29 -0.97 -11.02
CA HIS A 8 25.77 0.37 -11.33
C HIS A 8 24.27 0.33 -11.64
N VAL A 9 23.59 1.47 -11.47
CA VAL A 9 22.17 1.64 -11.82
C VAL A 9 22.09 2.19 -13.24
N LYS A 10 21.52 1.42 -14.17
CA LYS A 10 21.43 1.81 -15.59
C LYS A 10 20.36 2.88 -15.83
N ARG A 11 19.12 2.61 -15.43
CA ARG A 11 17.97 3.50 -15.59
C ARG A 11 16.76 3.03 -14.77
N ARG A 12 15.76 3.89 -14.64
CA ARG A 12 14.41 3.50 -14.20
C ARG A 12 13.67 2.79 -15.34
N VAL A 13 12.82 1.83 -14.98
CA VAL A 13 11.98 1.06 -15.91
C VAL A 13 10.52 1.21 -15.50
N GLY A 14 9.62 1.27 -16.50
CA GLY A 14 8.18 1.14 -16.30
C GLY A 14 7.74 -0.32 -16.19
N TYR A 15 6.48 -0.54 -15.79
CA TYR A 15 5.92 -1.89 -15.64
C TYR A 15 5.97 -2.72 -16.93
N GLU A 16 5.64 -2.10 -18.07
CA GLU A 16 5.66 -2.74 -19.40
C GLU A 16 7.07 -3.14 -19.85
N GLU A 17 8.11 -2.58 -19.24
CA GLU A 17 9.51 -2.89 -19.55
C GLU A 17 10.08 -4.03 -18.69
N LEU A 18 9.31 -4.49 -17.70
CA LEU A 18 9.66 -5.64 -16.88
C LEU A 18 9.57 -6.93 -17.72
N THR A 19 10.46 -7.88 -17.46
CA THR A 19 10.33 -9.22 -18.04
C THR A 19 9.07 -9.91 -17.52
N THR A 20 8.52 -10.87 -18.28
CA THR A 20 7.36 -11.64 -17.83
C THR A 20 7.59 -12.33 -16.47
N ALA A 21 8.83 -12.76 -16.19
CA ALA A 21 9.19 -13.30 -14.89
C ALA A 21 9.13 -12.21 -13.81
N ALA A 22 9.74 -11.04 -14.05
CA ALA A 22 9.73 -9.93 -13.10
C ALA A 22 8.30 -9.43 -12.80
N GLN A 23 7.41 -9.37 -13.80
CA GLN A 23 6.01 -9.02 -13.59
C GLN A 23 5.28 -10.04 -12.70
N LYS A 24 5.56 -11.35 -12.87
CA LYS A 24 4.96 -12.40 -12.03
C LYS A 24 5.47 -12.39 -10.60
N GLU A 25 6.74 -12.06 -10.39
CA GLU A 25 7.36 -11.97 -9.05
C GLU A 25 6.98 -10.68 -8.31
N LEU A 26 6.62 -9.62 -9.04
CA LEU A 26 6.35 -8.30 -8.47
C LEU A 26 5.35 -8.31 -7.30
N PRO A 27 4.18 -8.99 -7.37
CA PRO A 27 3.22 -9.02 -6.26
C PRO A 27 3.80 -9.64 -4.99
N PHE A 28 4.65 -10.66 -5.11
CA PHE A 28 5.28 -11.35 -3.99
C PHE A 28 6.30 -10.46 -3.29
N VAL A 29 7.21 -9.85 -4.06
CA VAL A 29 8.23 -8.94 -3.54
C VAL A 29 7.60 -7.70 -2.88
N ILE A 30 6.53 -7.17 -3.48
CA ILE A 30 5.79 -6.05 -2.86
C ILE A 30 5.18 -6.49 -1.53
N ALA A 31 4.53 -7.66 -1.47
CA ALA A 31 3.90 -8.15 -0.24
C ALA A 31 4.93 -8.37 0.88
N GLU A 32 6.10 -8.92 0.56
CA GLU A 32 7.21 -9.06 1.51
C GLU A 32 7.71 -7.69 1.99
N THR A 33 7.98 -6.76 1.07
CA THR A 33 8.42 -5.39 1.40
C THR A 33 7.41 -4.67 2.30
N VAL A 34 6.11 -4.88 2.08
CA VAL A 34 5.04 -4.29 2.90
C VAL A 34 5.05 -4.85 4.32
N LYS A 35 5.27 -6.16 4.48
CA LYS A 35 5.39 -6.81 5.78
C LYS A 35 6.65 -6.38 6.53
N GLU A 36 7.79 -6.31 5.84
CA GLU A 36 9.06 -5.87 6.45
C GLU A 36 8.98 -4.42 6.93
N LYS A 37 8.21 -3.57 6.24
CA LYS A 37 8.04 -2.15 6.56
C LYS A 37 6.67 -1.84 7.12
N GLU A 38 6.12 -2.78 7.90
CA GLU A 38 4.77 -2.70 8.47
C GLU A 38 4.47 -1.34 9.13
N GLU A 39 5.36 -0.82 9.96
CA GLU A 39 5.19 0.45 10.67
C GLU A 39 4.82 1.61 9.73
N LYS A 40 5.49 1.70 8.57
CA LYS A 40 5.24 2.75 7.57
C LYS A 40 3.81 2.68 7.02
N PHE A 41 3.31 1.47 6.82
CA PHE A 41 2.01 1.25 6.20
C PHE A 41 0.87 1.27 7.24
N VAL A 42 1.15 0.90 8.48
CA VAL A 42 0.24 1.14 9.61
C VAL A 42 0.06 2.64 9.84
N ASP A 43 1.14 3.43 9.74
CA ASP A 43 1.07 4.88 9.84
C ASP A 43 0.19 5.51 8.75
N PHE A 44 0.13 4.92 7.55
CA PHE A 44 -0.83 5.34 6.52
C PHE A 44 -2.28 5.24 7.00
N PHE A 45 -2.70 4.15 7.65
CA PHE A 45 -4.06 4.04 8.19
C PHE A 45 -4.33 5.07 9.30
N ASN A 46 -3.32 5.33 10.13
CA ASN A 46 -3.39 6.33 11.20
C ASN A 46 -3.46 7.77 10.67
N ARG A 47 -2.81 8.06 9.55
CA ARG A 47 -2.71 9.43 9.01
C ARG A 47 -3.57 9.70 7.78
N ALA A 48 -4.25 8.69 7.22
CA ALA A 48 -5.08 8.85 6.03
C ALA A 48 -6.18 9.90 6.26
N GLN A 49 -6.37 10.79 5.28
CA GLN A 49 -7.29 11.91 5.35
C GLN A 49 -8.31 11.89 4.20
N ALA A 50 -9.30 12.78 4.29
CA ALA A 50 -10.22 13.04 3.19
C ALA A 50 -9.48 13.77 2.06
N ILE A 51 -9.64 13.29 0.82
CA ILE A 51 -9.16 13.98 -0.39
C ILE A 51 -10.17 15.06 -0.77
N THR A 52 -11.45 14.73 -0.73
CA THR A 52 -12.56 15.67 -0.91
C THR A 52 -13.65 15.38 0.13
N THR A 53 -14.69 16.22 0.19
CA THR A 53 -15.84 16.02 1.08
C THR A 53 -16.57 14.69 0.88
N ARG A 54 -16.39 14.04 -0.28
CA ARG A 54 -17.05 12.77 -0.62
C ARG A 54 -16.08 11.62 -0.87
N PHE A 55 -14.77 11.83 -0.72
CA PHE A 55 -13.76 10.85 -1.11
C PHE A 55 -12.57 10.82 -0.16
N HIS A 56 -12.27 9.66 0.40
CA HIS A 56 -11.22 9.46 1.39
C HIS A 56 -10.01 8.68 0.85
N MET A 57 -8.80 8.95 1.35
CA MET A 57 -7.58 8.24 0.94
C MET A 57 -7.66 6.73 1.18
N LEU A 58 -8.39 6.27 2.20
CA LEU A 58 -8.58 4.84 2.48
C LEU A 58 -9.37 4.14 1.36
N GLU A 59 -10.30 4.83 0.69
CA GLU A 59 -11.11 4.27 -0.41
C GLU A 59 -10.29 4.03 -1.68
N LEU A 60 -9.06 4.55 -1.73
CA LEU A 60 -8.12 4.26 -2.81
C LEU A 60 -7.55 2.83 -2.71
N LEU A 61 -7.59 2.20 -1.54
CA LEU A 61 -7.16 0.82 -1.39
C LEU A 61 -8.16 -0.12 -2.09
N PRO A 62 -7.71 -0.99 -3.01
CA PRO A 62 -8.60 -1.85 -3.77
C PRO A 62 -9.29 -2.86 -2.85
N GLY A 63 -10.62 -2.82 -2.84
CA GLY A 63 -11.46 -3.65 -1.95
C GLY A 63 -11.94 -2.93 -0.68
N LEU A 64 -11.49 -1.70 -0.43
CA LEU A 64 -11.91 -0.91 0.73
C LEU A 64 -13.03 0.07 0.33
N GLY A 65 -14.26 -0.27 0.71
CA GLY A 65 -15.44 0.58 0.47
C GLY A 65 -15.75 1.52 1.62
N LYS A 66 -16.80 2.36 1.46
CA LYS A 66 -17.23 3.34 2.47
C LYS A 66 -17.47 2.75 3.86
N LYS A 67 -18.10 1.58 3.93
CA LYS A 67 -18.40 0.90 5.21
C LYS A 67 -17.11 0.57 5.97
N THR A 68 -16.14 -0.02 5.29
CA THR A 68 -14.83 -0.37 5.85
C THR A 68 -14.04 0.88 6.23
N MET A 69 -14.08 1.92 5.39
CA MET A 69 -13.45 3.21 5.67
C MET A 69 -13.97 3.83 6.98
N TRP A 70 -15.29 3.87 7.18
CA TRP A 70 -15.88 4.36 8.43
C TRP A 70 -15.46 3.51 9.64
N GLY A 71 -15.44 2.18 9.51
CA GLY A 71 -14.96 1.30 10.57
C GLY A 71 -13.51 1.60 11.00
N ILE A 72 -12.61 1.84 10.04
CA ILE A 72 -11.23 2.24 10.33
C ILE A 72 -11.19 3.58 11.05
N LEU A 73 -11.95 4.57 10.58
CA LEU A 73 -11.97 5.91 11.19
C LEU A 73 -12.53 5.90 12.61
N GLU A 74 -13.55 5.09 12.88
CA GLU A 74 -14.13 4.92 14.22
C GLU A 74 -13.16 4.25 15.18
N GLU A 75 -12.53 3.15 14.76
CA GLU A 75 -11.51 2.49 15.57
C GLU A 75 -10.33 3.42 15.83
N ARG A 76 -9.84 4.13 14.81
CA ARG A 76 -8.73 5.08 14.95
C ARG A 76 -8.99 6.16 16.01
N LYS A 77 -10.25 6.59 16.22
CA LYS A 77 -10.59 7.57 17.28
C LYS A 77 -10.32 7.02 18.68
N LYS A 78 -10.38 5.70 18.87
CA LYS A 78 -10.06 5.04 20.16
C LYS A 78 -8.55 5.00 20.42
N GLY A 79 -7.74 5.13 19.38
CA GLY A 79 -6.29 5.17 19.45
C GLY A 79 -5.65 4.74 18.13
N PRO A 80 -4.39 5.15 17.87
CA PRO A 80 -3.67 4.74 16.66
C PRO A 80 -3.48 3.22 16.62
N PHE A 81 -3.49 2.66 15.42
CA PHE A 81 -3.14 1.26 15.18
C PHE A 81 -1.64 1.07 15.38
N LYS A 82 -1.25 -0.06 15.99
CA LYS A 82 0.16 -0.39 16.26
C LYS A 82 0.76 -1.38 15.28
N SER A 83 -0.08 -2.21 14.67
CA SER A 83 0.33 -3.29 13.76
C SER A 83 -0.80 -3.58 12.77
N PHE A 84 -0.48 -4.32 11.70
CA PHE A 84 -1.46 -4.91 10.81
C PHE A 84 -2.38 -5.89 11.54
N GLN A 85 -1.83 -6.64 12.51
CA GLN A 85 -2.62 -7.53 13.35
C GLN A 85 -3.62 -6.74 14.23
N ASP A 86 -3.22 -5.63 14.82
CA ASP A 86 -4.10 -4.76 15.60
C ASP A 86 -5.22 -4.17 14.73
N LEU A 87 -4.90 -3.78 13.50
CA LEU A 87 -5.88 -3.29 12.53
C LEU A 87 -6.91 -4.36 12.14
N ASP A 88 -6.46 -5.57 11.81
CA ASP A 88 -7.33 -6.71 11.44
C ASP A 88 -8.23 -7.14 12.61
N GLN A 89 -7.69 -7.17 13.84
CA GLN A 89 -8.45 -7.52 15.05
C GLN A 89 -9.53 -6.46 15.39
N ARG A 90 -9.21 -5.17 15.26
CA ARG A 90 -10.13 -4.08 15.61
C ARG A 90 -11.14 -3.79 14.52
N VAL A 91 -10.77 -4.01 13.26
CA VAL A 91 -11.64 -3.79 12.12
C VAL A 91 -11.79 -5.11 11.34
N PRO A 92 -12.71 -6.01 11.75
CA PRO A 92 -12.87 -7.32 11.12
C PRO A 92 -13.25 -7.30 9.63
N SER A 93 -13.59 -6.14 9.09
CA SER A 93 -13.85 -5.97 7.65
C SER A 93 -12.59 -5.68 6.82
N VAL A 94 -11.45 -5.46 7.48
CA VAL A 94 -10.13 -5.24 6.87
C VAL A 94 -9.32 -6.52 7.01
N HIS A 95 -9.65 -7.52 6.21
CA HIS A 95 -8.87 -8.75 6.16
C HIS A 95 -7.56 -8.51 5.44
N HIS A 96 -6.45 -8.92 6.05
CA HIS A 96 -5.11 -8.86 5.45
C HIS A 96 -4.75 -7.46 4.93
N PRO A 97 -4.62 -6.45 5.82
CA PRO A 97 -4.31 -5.07 5.40
C PRO A 97 -3.03 -4.98 4.56
N GLU A 98 -2.05 -5.85 4.80
CA GLU A 98 -0.81 -5.95 4.02
C GLU A 98 -1.10 -6.23 2.53
N LYS A 99 -2.11 -7.07 2.23
CA LYS A 99 -2.48 -7.40 0.84
C LYS A 99 -3.19 -6.23 0.16
N LEU A 100 -3.99 -5.45 0.89
CA LEU A 100 -4.66 -4.27 0.35
C LEU A 100 -3.64 -3.21 -0.06
N ILE A 101 -2.64 -2.97 0.78
CA ILE A 101 -1.51 -2.09 0.48
C ILE A 101 -0.71 -2.63 -0.71
N ALA A 102 -0.34 -3.91 -0.70
CA ALA A 102 0.47 -4.50 -1.76
C ALA A 102 -0.22 -4.38 -3.13
N LYS A 103 -1.51 -4.72 -3.20
CA LYS A 103 -2.30 -4.58 -4.42
C LYS A 103 -2.41 -3.12 -4.88
N ARG A 104 -2.51 -2.18 -3.95
CA ARG A 104 -2.51 -0.75 -4.29
C ARG A 104 -1.17 -0.31 -4.89
N ILE A 105 -0.05 -0.74 -4.32
CA ILE A 105 1.29 -0.43 -4.84
C ILE A 105 1.44 -1.02 -6.24
N GLU A 106 1.05 -2.27 -6.44
CA GLU A 106 1.08 -2.94 -7.75
C GLU A 106 0.28 -2.14 -8.79
N MET A 107 -0.94 -1.70 -8.46
CA MET A 107 -1.75 -0.85 -9.34
C MET A 107 -1.08 0.48 -9.66
N GLU A 108 -0.41 1.12 -8.69
CA GLU A 108 0.30 2.39 -8.92
C GLU A 108 1.57 2.23 -9.79
N ILE A 109 2.18 1.04 -9.77
CA ILE A 109 3.33 0.70 -10.63
C ILE A 109 2.85 0.37 -12.05
N SER A 110 1.78 -0.42 -12.18
CA SER A 110 1.29 -0.91 -13.47
C SER A 110 0.48 0.11 -14.25
N ASP A 111 -0.29 0.96 -13.58
CA ASP A 111 -1.11 1.98 -14.23
C ASP A 111 -0.48 3.38 -14.12
N PRO A 112 0.23 3.85 -15.16
CA PRO A 112 0.84 5.17 -15.14
C PRO A 112 -0.19 6.31 -15.09
N THR A 113 -1.43 6.05 -15.50
CA THR A 113 -2.52 7.04 -15.57
C THR A 113 -3.18 7.31 -14.23
N GLN A 114 -2.78 6.58 -13.17
CA GLN A 114 -3.37 6.80 -11.85
C GLN A 114 -3.23 8.24 -11.36
N LYS A 115 -4.40 8.84 -11.13
CA LYS A 115 -4.52 10.25 -10.71
C LYS A 115 -3.99 10.46 -9.31
N TYR A 116 -4.33 9.57 -8.39
CA TYR A 116 -3.87 9.61 -7.01
C TYR A 116 -2.83 8.52 -6.81
N ARG A 117 -1.64 8.89 -6.32
CA ARG A 117 -0.59 7.95 -5.93
C ARG A 117 -0.33 8.11 -4.43
N LEU A 118 -0.43 7.01 -3.70
CA LEU A 118 -0.26 6.96 -2.25
C LEU A 118 1.14 6.54 -1.86
N PHE A 119 1.73 5.60 -2.60
CA PHE A 119 2.94 4.91 -2.18
C PHE A 119 4.08 5.07 -3.19
N VAL A 120 3.76 5.21 -4.47
CA VAL A 120 4.74 5.29 -5.56
C VAL A 120 4.88 6.72 -6.06
N ALA A 121 6.05 7.32 -5.87
CA ALA A 121 6.37 8.64 -6.41
C ALA A 121 6.43 8.61 -7.95
N ARG A 122 6.09 9.75 -8.59
CA ARG A 122 6.26 9.92 -10.04
C ARG A 122 7.72 9.77 -10.44
#